data_AF-A0A1M5GI54-F1
#
_entry.id   AF-A0A1M5GI54-F1
#
_cell.length_a   1.000
_cell.length_b   1.000
_cell.length_c   1.000
_cell.angle_alpha   90.00
_cell.angle_beta   90.00
_cell.angle_gamma   90.00
#
_symmetry.space_group_name_H-M   'P 1'
#
loop_
_entity.id
_entity.type
_entity.pdbx_description
1 polymer ?
#
loop_
_entity_poly.entity_id
_entity_poly.type
_entity_poly.pdbx_seq_one_letter_code
_entity_poly.pdbx_strand_id
1 'polypeptide(L)'
;MEIRITQKQLIVANIILFVVSFAILEYSKLFRTSLDKHWIYFYGHNWWFMIGIPSAFWGSLILGIYSLWKVKNYKFLYFIFSLVPLILFITLISI
;
A
#
# COMPACT_ATOMS: atom_id res chain seq x y z
N MET A 1 -0.13 -27.91 -7.88
CA MET A 1 0.76 -27.16 -6.97
C MET A 1 -0.12 -26.25 -6.12
N GLU A 2 -0.30 -26.56 -4.83
CA GLU A 2 -1.08 -25.69 -3.93
C GLU A 2 -0.21 -24.52 -3.48
N ILE A 3 -0.50 -23.31 -3.97
CA ILE A 3 0.20 -22.11 -3.52
C ILE A 3 -0.30 -21.78 -2.11
N ARG A 4 0.52 -22.04 -1.08
CA ARG A 4 0.21 -21.63 0.30
C ARG A 4 0.71 -20.21 0.53
N ILE A 5 -0.22 -19.24 0.51
CA ILE A 5 0.09 -17.84 0.82
C ILE A 5 0.06 -17.65 2.34
N THR A 6 1.17 -17.15 2.90
CA THR A 6 1.30 -16.88 4.33
C THR A 6 0.89 -15.44 4.68
N GLN A 7 0.44 -15.22 5.92
CA GLN A 7 0.11 -13.87 6.42
C GLN A 7 1.28 -12.88 6.29
N LYS A 8 2.50 -13.36 6.51
CA LYS A 8 3.73 -12.57 6.33
C LYS A 8 3.86 -12.07 4.90
N GLN A 9 3.65 -12.94 3.92
CA GLN A 9 3.72 -12.57 2.50
C GLN A 9 2.65 -11.54 2.13
N LEU A 10 1.43 -11.66 2.67
CA LEU A 10 0.37 -10.69 2.43
C LEU A 10 0.70 -9.30 3.01
N ILE A 11 1.23 -9.24 4.24
CA ILE A 11 1.65 -7.98 4.84
C ILE A 11 2.77 -7.33 4.02
N VAL A 12 3.78 -8.10 3.63
CA VAL A 12 4.88 -7.62 2.78
C VAL A 12 4.34 -7.13 1.42
N ALA A 13 3.43 -7.87 0.79
CA ALA A 13 2.82 -7.46 -0.47
C ALA A 13 2.02 -6.15 -0.33
N ASN A 14 1.29 -5.95 0.77
CA ASN A 14 0.56 -4.71 1.02
C ASN A 14 1.50 -3.50 1.19
N ILE A 15 2.63 -3.70 1.87
CA ILE A 15 3.68 -2.67 2.02
C ILE A 15 4.31 -2.35 0.65
N ILE A 16 4.68 -3.37 -0.13
CA ILE A 16 5.25 -3.19 -1.47
C ILE A 16 4.27 -2.46 -2.39
N LEU A 17 2.99 -2.85 -2.38
CA LEU A 17 1.95 -2.22 -3.17
C LEU A 17 1.86 -0.72 -2.87
N PHE A 18 1.89 -0.35 -1.59
CA PHE A 18 1.89 1.05 -1.18
C PHE A 18 3.12 1.80 -1.69
N VAL A 19 4.33 1.28 -1.42
CA VAL A 19 5.59 1.92 -1.80
C VAL A 19 5.71 2.08 -3.31
N VAL A 20 5.37 1.04 -4.09
CA VAL A 20 5.42 1.09 -5.56
C VAL A 20 4.39 2.06 -6.10
N SER A 21 3.16 2.05 -5.57
CA SER A 21 2.12 2.99 -6.01
C SER A 21 2.52 4.43 -5.70
N PHE A 22 3.19 4.67 -4.57
CA PHE A 22 3.71 5.98 -4.20
C PHE A 22 4.86 6.42 -5.13
N ALA A 23 5.79 5.51 -5.44
CA ALA A 23 6.86 5.78 -6.39
C ALA A 23 6.32 6.12 -7.79
N ILE A 24 5.28 5.41 -8.24
CA ILE A 24 4.58 5.71 -9.50
C ILE A 24 3.98 7.12 -9.47
N LEU A 25 3.34 7.50 -8.36
CA LEU A 25 2.80 8.86 -8.18
C LEU A 25 3.90 9.92 -8.26
N GLU A 26 4.97 9.77 -7.50
CA GLU A 26 6.06 10.76 -7.47
C GLU A 26 6.75 10.87 -8.84
N TYR A 27 6.98 9.74 -9.50
CA TYR A 27 7.50 9.72 -10.86
C TYR A 27 6.56 10.42 -11.85
N SER A 28 5.25 10.20 -11.73
CA SER A 28 4.28 10.78 -12.66
C SER A 28 4.18 12.30 -12.57
N LYS A 29 4.46 12.89 -11.40
CA LYS A 29 4.49 14.35 -11.19
C LYS A 29 5.48 15.08 -12.10
N LEU A 30 6.56 14.43 -12.52
CA LEU A 30 7.52 15.00 -13.47
C LEU A 30 6.89 15.37 -14.82
N PHE A 31 5.79 14.71 -15.19
CA PHE A 31 5.09 14.91 -16.45
C PHE A 31 3.85 15.79 -16.32
N ARG A 32 3.61 16.39 -15.13
CA ARG A 32 2.41 17.18 -14.86
C ARG A 32 2.18 18.32 -15.86
N THR A 33 3.24 19.00 -16.29
CA THR A 33 3.19 20.13 -17.23
C THR A 33 3.53 19.74 -18.67
N SER A 34 3.84 18.47 -18.93
CA SER A 34 4.18 18.01 -20.29
C SER A 34 2.92 17.83 -21.12
N LEU A 35 2.80 18.53 -22.26
CA LEU A 35 1.67 18.38 -23.18
C LEU A 35 1.54 16.94 -23.71
N ASP A 36 2.65 16.35 -24.18
CA ASP A 36 2.62 15.04 -24.83
C ASP A 36 2.58 13.86 -23.85
N LYS A 37 3.02 14.10 -22.60
CA LYS A 37 3.17 13.05 -21.57
C LYS A 37 2.26 13.26 -20.35
N HIS A 38 1.33 14.22 -20.42
CA HIS A 38 0.37 14.47 -19.32
C HIS A 38 -0.43 13.22 -18.94
N TRP A 39 -0.67 12.33 -19.90
CA TRP A 39 -1.36 11.06 -19.66
C TRP A 39 -0.64 10.18 -18.62
N ILE A 40 0.69 10.25 -18.51
CA ILE A 40 1.47 9.53 -17.49
C ILE A 40 1.12 10.08 -16.10
N TYR A 41 1.07 11.41 -15.97
CA TYR A 41 0.64 12.08 -14.74
C TYR A 41 -0.78 11.64 -14.36
N PHE A 42 -1.73 11.75 -15.29
CA PHE A 42 -3.13 11.37 -15.08
C PHE A 42 -3.26 9.91 -14.63
N TYR A 43 -2.59 8.98 -15.30
CA TYR A 43 -2.62 7.57 -14.94
C TYR A 43 -2.02 7.31 -13.55
N GLY A 44 -0.83 7.84 -13.26
CA GLY A 44 -0.18 7.65 -11.96
C GLY A 44 -0.98 8.24 -10.81
N HIS A 45 -1.61 9.40 -11.03
CA HIS A 45 -2.47 10.04 -10.03
C HIS A 45 -3.73 9.20 -9.76
N ASN A 46 -4.41 8.75 -10.82
CA ASN A 46 -5.60 7.91 -10.66
C ASN A 46 -5.26 6.55 -10.04
N TRP A 47 -4.14 5.93 -10.43
CA TRP A 47 -3.67 4.69 -9.82
C TRP A 47 -3.49 4.87 -8.31
N TRP A 48 -2.84 5.95 -7.89
CA TRP A 48 -2.63 6.24 -6.48
C TRP A 48 -3.94 6.39 -5.71
N PHE A 49 -4.86 7.23 -6.20
CA PHE A 49 -6.11 7.53 -5.48
C PHE A 49 -7.15 6.41 -5.53
N MET A 50 -7.24 5.70 -6.66
CA MET A 50 -8.27 4.67 -6.84
C MET A 50 -7.81 3.30 -6.36
N ILE A 51 -6.51 3.00 -6.44
CA ILE A 51 -5.97 1.67 -6.16
C ILE A 51 -5.01 1.73 -4.99
N GLY A 52 -3.92 2.50 -5.10
CA GLY A 52 -2.84 2.54 -4.11
C GLY A 52 -3.33 2.79 -2.68
N ILE A 53 -3.98 3.94 -2.45
CA ILE A 53 -4.49 4.32 -1.12
C ILE A 53 -5.56 3.35 -0.63
N PRO A 54 -6.67 3.08 -1.37
CA PRO A 54 -7.75 2.26 -0.83
C PRO A 54 -7.28 0.84 -0.53
N SER A 55 -6.49 0.24 -1.41
CA SER A 55 -5.97 -1.13 -1.19
C SER A 55 -5.02 -1.19 0.00
N ALA A 56 -4.09 -0.25 0.13
CA ALA A 56 -3.17 -0.20 1.26
C ALA A 56 -3.92 0.03 2.58
N PHE A 57 -4.92 0.90 2.59
CA PHE A 57 -5.75 1.21 3.77
C PHE A 57 -6.54 -0.02 4.23
N TRP A 58 -7.40 -0.56 3.35
CA TRP A 58 -8.25 -1.70 3.67
C TRP A 58 -7.42 -2.96 3.92
N GLY A 59 -6.37 -3.18 3.12
CA GLY A 59 -5.43 -4.27 3.31
C GLY A 59 -4.77 -4.24 4.69
N SER A 60 -4.36 -3.06 5.15
CA SER A 60 -3.77 -2.90 6.48
C SER A 60 -4.76 -3.23 7.60
N LEU A 61 -6.00 -2.75 7.50
CA LEU A 61 -7.04 -3.05 8.50
C LEU A 61 -7.40 -4.54 8.53
N ILE A 62 -7.64 -5.14 7.37
CA ILE A 62 -8.00 -6.57 7.26
C ILE A 62 -6.86 -7.45 7.78
N LEU A 63 -5.63 -7.19 7.34
CA LEU A 63 -4.46 -7.96 7.78
C LEU A 63 -4.16 -7.73 9.27
N GLY A 64 -4.41 -6.54 9.81
CA GLY A 64 -4.27 -6.25 11.24
C GLY A 64 -5.27 -7.05 12.07
N ILE A 65 -6.56 -6.97 11.75
CA ILE A 65 -7.62 -7.72 12.43
C ILE A 65 -7.34 -9.23 12.34
N TYR A 66 -6.98 -9.71 11.15
CA TYR A 66 -6.67 -11.13 10.95
C TYR A 66 -5.46 -11.59 11.77
N SER A 67 -4.44 -10.73 11.90
CA SER A 67 -3.26 -11.02 12.72
C SER A 67 -3.62 -11.16 14.19
N LEU A 68 -4.50 -10.31 14.72
CA LEU A 68 -4.94 -10.42 16.12
C LEU A 68 -5.84 -11.64 16.36
N TRP A 69 -6.67 -12.01 15.39
CA TRP A 69 -7.62 -13.10 15.54
C TRP A 69 -6.99 -14.50 15.37
N LYS A 70 -6.19 -14.70 14.32
CA LYS A 70 -5.80 -16.05 13.87
C LYS A 70 -4.34 -16.41 14.13
N VAL A 71 -3.45 -15.42 14.28
CA VAL A 71 -2.02 -15.68 14.51
C VAL A 71 -1.81 -15.97 16.00
N LYS A 72 -1.24 -17.13 16.32
CA LYS A 72 -0.96 -17.53 17.71
C LYS A 72 0.35 -16.92 18.23
N ASN A 73 1.41 -16.95 17.43
CA ASN A 73 2.75 -16.50 17.83
C ASN A 73 3.08 -15.16 17.17
N TYR A 74 3.66 -14.23 17.93
CA TYR A 74 4.05 -12.90 17.43
C TYR A 74 2.89 -12.06 16.86
N LYS A 75 1.65 -12.31 17.27
CA LYS A 75 0.45 -11.63 16.75
C LYS A 75 0.55 -10.10 16.73
N PHE A 76 1.12 -9.51 17.78
CA PHE A 76 1.31 -8.07 17.89
C PHE A 76 2.35 -7.54 16.90
N LEU A 77 3.41 -8.31 16.63
CA LEU A 77 4.41 -7.94 15.63
C LEU A 77 3.76 -7.88 14.24
N TYR A 78 2.98 -8.90 13.88
CA TYR A 78 2.26 -8.94 12.61
C TYR A 78 1.23 -7.81 12.51
N PHE A 79 0.52 -7.52 13.60
CA PHE A 79 -0.39 -6.39 13.68
C PHE A 79 0.33 -5.05 13.43
N ILE A 80 1.43 -4.78 14.14
CA ILE A 80 2.21 -3.54 13.95
C ILE A 80 2.70 -3.42 12.50
N PHE A 81 3.26 -4.48 11.92
CA PHE A 81 3.71 -4.45 10.53
C PHE A 81 2.58 -4.26 9.53
N SER A 82 1.39 -4.81 9.79
CA SER A 82 0.23 -4.58 8.94
C SER A 82 -0.22 -3.13 8.91
N LEU A 83 0.09 -2.33 9.95
CA LEU A 83 -0.26 -0.91 10.02
C LEU A 83 0.78 0.00 9.34
N VAL A 84 1.94 -0.51 8.90
CA VAL A 84 2.98 0.31 8.27
C VAL A 84 2.46 1.16 7.10
N PRO A 85 1.68 0.63 6.14
CA PRO A 85 1.15 1.44 5.05
C PRO A 85 0.22 2.56 5.53
N LEU A 86 -0.57 2.32 6.60
CA LEU A 86 -1.42 3.34 7.20
C LEU A 86 -0.61 4.46 7.85
N ILE A 87 0.43 4.10 8.61
CA ILE A 87 1.31 5.07 9.24
C ILE A 87 1.98 5.94 8.18
N LEU A 88 2.55 5.32 7.14
CA LEU A 88 3.16 6.04 6.02
C LEU A 88 2.16 6.95 5.31
N PHE A 89 0.94 6.46 5.07
CA PHE A 89 -0.12 7.26 4.47
C PHE A 89 -0.48 8.49 5.31
N ILE A 90 -0.67 8.33 6.62
CA ILE A 90 -0.97 9.44 7.54
C ILE A 90 0.16 10.46 7.52
N THR A 91 1.42 10.01 7.55
CA THR A 91 2.58 10.92 7.48
C THR A 91 2.62 11.71 6.17
N LEU A 92 2.26 11.10 5.04
CA LEU A 92 2.26 11.77 3.74
C LEU A 92 1.16 12.84 3.60
N ILE A 93 0.03 12.70 4.29
CA ILE A 93 -1.03 13.72 4.27
C ILE A 93 -0.76 14.85 5.27
N SER A 94 0.02 14.57 6.31
CA SER A 94 0.30 15.52 7.39
C SER A 94 1.46 16.47 7.09
N ILE A 95 2.22 16.22 6.02
CA ILE A 95 3.32 17.04 5.49
C ILE A 95 2.78 17.92 4.37
#